data_AF-A0A7Y9F4Y8-F1
#
_entry.id   AF-A0A7Y9F4Y8-F1
#
_cell.length_a   1.000
_cell.length_b   1.000
_cell.length_c   1.000
_cell.angle_alpha   90.00
_cell.angle_beta   90.00
_cell.angle_gamma   90.00
#
_symmetry.space_group_name_H-M   'P 1'
#
loop_
_entity.id
_entity.type
_entity.pdbx_description
1 polymer ?
#
loop_
_entity_poly.entity_id
_entity_poly.type
_entity_poly.pdbx_seq_one_letter_code
_entity_poly.pdbx_strand_id
1 'polypeptide(L)'
;MHVAFPLEHGNVQVFLRPEVGPGGSLVLRSPSRAFGGDGCYVTVRHRGRTFAARAPVRERFHVHVDDEGVLRTDHHLSLWSARAVSLHYRLERLAPPRATPGVAPSGR
;
A
#
# COMPACT_ATOMS: atom_id res chain seq x y z
N MET A 1 5.10 7.24 -2.91
CA MET A 1 3.80 6.57 -3.11
C MET A 1 3.07 6.55 -1.78
N HIS A 2 1.76 6.79 -1.77
CA HIS A 2 0.98 6.87 -0.52
C HIS A 2 -0.34 6.12 -0.67
N VAL A 3 -0.74 5.42 0.39
CA VAL A 3 -2.06 4.79 0.54
C VAL A 3 -2.65 5.15 1.89
N ALA A 4 -3.94 5.43 1.92
CA ALA A 4 -4.69 5.72 3.14
C ALA A 4 -5.81 4.70 3.33
N PHE A 5 -5.88 4.10 4.52
CA PHE A 5 -6.95 3.23 4.97
C PHE A 5 -7.81 4.00 5.98
N PRO A 6 -9.08 4.30 5.65
CA PRO A 6 -9.96 5.03 6.55
C PRO A 6 -10.27 4.19 7.80
N LEU A 7 -10.35 4.86 8.94
CA LEU A 7 -10.87 4.33 10.21
C LEU A 7 -12.01 5.23 10.67
N GLU A 8 -12.93 4.70 11.49
CA GLU A 8 -14.08 5.46 12.00
C GLU A 8 -13.69 6.82 12.62
N HIS A 9 -12.60 6.83 13.39
CA HIS A 9 -12.11 8.02 14.10
C HIS A 9 -10.75 8.51 13.60
N GLY A 10 -10.35 8.17 12.38
CA GLY A 10 -9.01 8.50 11.89
C GLY A 10 -8.62 7.79 10.60
N ASN A 11 -7.33 7.52 10.43
CA ASN A 11 -6.83 6.72 9.32
C ASN A 11 -5.47 6.09 9.63
N VAL A 12 -5.15 5.06 8.86
CA VAL A 12 -3.78 4.56 8.69
C VAL A 12 -3.26 5.06 7.36
N GLN A 13 -2.09 5.70 7.35
CA GLN A 13 -1.44 6.21 6.15
C GLN A 13 -0.08 5.54 6.00
N VAL A 14 0.20 5.01 4.82
CA VAL A 14 1.49 4.38 4.51
C VAL A 14 2.17 5.16 3.40
N PHE A 15 3.39 5.63 3.68
CA PHE A 15 4.25 6.33 2.75
C PHE A 15 5.43 5.43 2.39
N LEU A 16 5.59 5.17 1.08
CA LEU A 16 6.66 4.34 0.54
C LEU A 16 7.50 5.14 -0.44
N ARG A 17 8.82 5.01 -0.31
CA ARG A 17 9.80 5.51 -1.26
C ARG A 17 9.89 4.57 -2.46
N PRO A 18 9.62 5.05 -3.69
CA PRO A 18 9.82 4.28 -4.90
C PRO A 18 11.27 4.35 -5.37
N GLU A 19 11.79 3.23 -5.88
CA GLU A 19 13.14 3.11 -6.41
C GLU A 19 13.16 2.13 -7.59
N VAL A 20 14.03 2.40 -8.56
CA VAL A 20 14.30 1.47 -9.67
C VAL A 20 15.37 0.48 -9.21
N GLY A 21 15.02 -0.80 -9.21
CA GLY A 21 15.92 -1.90 -8.92
C GLY A 21 16.60 -2.47 -10.16
N PRO A 22 17.40 -3.53 -10.00
CA PRO A 22 17.99 -4.27 -11.11
C PRO A 22 16.94 -4.74 -12.12
N GLY A 23 17.33 -4.76 -13.40
CA GLY A 23 16.43 -5.19 -14.50
C GLY A 23 15.21 -4.30 -14.70
N GLY A 24 15.20 -3.08 -14.16
CA GLY A 24 14.04 -2.17 -14.25
C GLY A 24 12.90 -2.51 -13.28
N SER A 25 13.15 -3.38 -12.29
CA SER A 25 12.18 -3.68 -11.24
C SER A 25 11.79 -2.45 -10.42
N LEU A 26 10.59 -2.47 -9.84
CA LEU A 26 10.12 -1.43 -8.92
C LEU A 26 10.27 -1.91 -7.48
N VAL A 27 10.98 -1.14 -6.66
CA VAL A 27 11.08 -1.35 -5.22
C VAL A 27 10.32 -0.24 -4.51
N LEU A 28 9.40 -0.61 -3.61
CA LEU A 28 8.74 0.31 -2.69
C LEU A 28 9.14 -0.05 -1.27
N ARG A 29 9.63 0.91 -0.49
CA ARG A 29 10.07 0.66 0.89
C ARG A 29 9.75 1.81 1.83
N SER A 30 9.57 1.50 3.12
CA SER A 30 9.48 2.48 4.22
C SER A 30 10.76 2.48 5.07
N PRO A 31 11.86 3.11 4.60
CA PRO A 31 13.17 3.00 5.24
C PRO A 31 13.30 3.84 6.53
N SER A 32 12.51 4.91 6.68
CA SER A 32 12.70 5.85 7.80
C SER A 32 12.37 5.18 9.13
N ARG A 33 13.18 5.45 10.15
CA ARG A 33 12.91 5.09 11.55
C ARG A 33 12.40 6.26 12.39
N ALA A 34 12.43 7.48 11.84
CA ALA A 34 12.00 8.70 12.50
C ALA A 34 10.60 9.14 12.04
N PHE A 35 9.89 9.85 12.91
CA PHE A 35 8.66 10.56 12.55
C PHE A 35 8.95 11.61 11.46
N GLY A 36 8.05 11.74 10.48
CA GLY A 36 8.18 12.66 9.34
C GLY A 36 8.80 12.04 8.09
N GLY A 37 9.43 10.87 8.18
CA GLY A 37 9.92 10.13 7.00
C GLY A 37 8.96 9.04 6.52
N ASP A 38 9.31 8.34 5.44
CA ASP A 38 8.52 7.22 4.90
C ASP A 38 8.21 6.15 5.96
N GLY A 39 6.96 5.75 6.07
CA GLY A 39 6.51 4.87 7.14
C GLY A 39 4.99 4.74 7.21
N CYS A 40 4.55 3.92 8.16
CA CYS A 40 3.14 3.77 8.50
C CYS A 40 2.80 4.71 9.67
N TYR A 41 1.75 5.50 9.51
CA TYR A 41 1.27 6.48 10.48
C TYR A 41 -0.19 6.22 10.80
N VAL A 42 -0.54 6.30 12.08
CA VAL A 42 -1.92 6.27 12.54
C VAL A 42 -2.28 7.67 12.98
N THR A 43 -3.36 8.22 12.43
CA THR A 43 -3.95 9.45 12.93
C THR A 43 -5.28 9.14 13.60
N VAL A 44 -5.55 9.79 14.73
CA VAL A 44 -6.78 9.60 15.50
C VAL A 44 -7.33 10.95 15.91
N ARG A 45 -8.63 11.15 15.74
CA ARG A 45 -9.37 12.28 16.29
C ARG A 45 -10.06 11.84 17.58
N HIS A 46 -9.75 12.51 18.67
CA HIS A 46 -10.35 12.23 19.98
C HIS A 46 -10.59 13.52 20.75
N ARG A 47 -11.82 13.74 21.23
CA ARG A 47 -12.24 14.92 22.02
C ARG A 47 -11.80 16.26 21.39
N GLY A 48 -12.06 16.43 20.10
CA GLY A 48 -11.72 17.66 19.37
C GLY A 48 -10.23 17.84 19.05
N ARG A 49 -9.36 16.90 19.42
CA ARG A 49 -7.92 16.94 19.15
C ARG A 49 -7.51 15.86 18.16
N THR A 50 -6.45 16.12 17.40
CA THR A 50 -5.83 15.16 16.48
C THR A 50 -4.51 14.69 17.05
N PHE A 51 -4.30 13.38 17.04
CA PHE A 51 -3.08 12.71 17.44
C PHE A 51 -2.50 11.97 16.24
N ALA A 52 -1.18 11.90 16.17
CA ALA A 52 -0.47 11.15 15.15
C ALA A 52 0.65 10.34 15.81
N ALA A 53 0.79 9.08 15.41
CA ALA A 53 1.87 8.21 15.83
C ALA A 53 2.43 7.45 14.64
N ARG A 54 3.74 7.23 14.61
CA ARG A 54 4.38 6.36 13.64
C ARG A 54 4.30 4.92 14.14
N ALA A 55 3.63 4.03 13.41
CA ALA A 55 3.60 2.61 13.72
C ALA A 55 4.98 1.97 13.46
N PRO A 56 5.37 0.95 14.23
CA PRO A 56 6.66 0.27 14.08
C PRO A 56 6.65 -0.72 12.90
N VAL A 57 5.89 -0.42 11.84
CA VAL A 57 5.81 -1.24 10.64
C VAL A 57 6.97 -0.88 9.71
N ARG A 58 7.57 -1.91 9.10
CA ARG A 58 8.45 -1.76 7.94
C ARG A 58 7.95 -2.67 6.83
N GLU A 59 7.81 -2.08 5.66
CA GLU A 59 7.30 -2.75 4.48
C GLU A 59 8.28 -2.61 3.33
N ARG A 60 8.39 -3.68 2.55
CA ARG A 60 9.11 -3.71 1.28
C ARG A 60 8.30 -4.49 0.26
N PHE A 61 8.08 -3.87 -0.90
CA PHE A 61 7.56 -4.51 -2.09
C PHE A 61 8.68 -4.54 -3.13
N HIS A 62 8.90 -5.68 -3.75
CA HIS A 62 9.76 -5.82 -4.92
C HIS A 62 8.95 -6.39 -6.07
N VAL A 63 8.58 -5.51 -6.99
CA VAL A 63 7.80 -5.83 -8.18
C VAL A 63 8.75 -6.04 -9.34
N HIS A 64 8.73 -7.22 -9.95
CA HIS A 64 9.65 -7.61 -11.01
C HIS A 64 8.97 -8.54 -12.02
N VAL A 65 9.53 -8.65 -13.21
CA VAL A 65 9.18 -9.69 -14.18
C VAL A 65 10.15 -10.84 -13.96
N ASP A 66 9.64 -12.06 -13.79
CA ASP A 66 10.46 -13.27 -13.66
C ASP A 66 11.00 -13.74 -15.03
N ASP A 67 11.77 -14.82 -15.03
CA ASP A 67 12.37 -15.39 -16.24
C ASP A 67 11.32 -15.98 -17.19
N GLU A 68 10.13 -16.30 -16.68
CA GLU A 68 8.97 -16.74 -17.46
C GLU A 68 8.12 -15.59 -18.03
N GLY A 69 8.51 -14.33 -17.80
CA GLY A 69 7.79 -13.15 -18.29
C GLY A 69 6.55 -12.76 -17.47
N VAL A 70 6.39 -13.30 -16.26
CA VAL A 70 5.27 -13.05 -15.34
C VAL A 70 5.60 -11.89 -14.41
N LEU A 71 4.66 -10.94 -14.28
CA LEU A 71 4.78 -9.85 -13.31
C LEU A 71 4.51 -10.36 -11.89
N ARG A 72 5.52 -10.33 -11.03
CA ARG A 72 5.50 -10.82 -9.66
C ARG A 72 5.75 -9.73 -8.64
N THR A 73 5.41 -10.02 -7.39
CA THR A 73 5.73 -9.17 -6.24
C THR A 73 6.13 -10.02 -5.04
N ASP A 74 7.31 -9.73 -4.51
CA ASP A 74 7.70 -10.11 -3.15
C ASP A 74 7.34 -8.99 -2.19
N HIS A 75 6.47 -9.28 -1.24
CA HIS A 75 6.02 -8.33 -0.22
C HIS A 75 6.40 -8.84 1.16
N HIS A 76 7.24 -8.07 1.84
CA HIS A 76 7.63 -8.32 3.22
C HIS A 76 7.11 -7.22 4.14
N LEU A 77 6.44 -7.62 5.22
CA LEU A 77 6.01 -6.75 6.30
C LEU A 77 6.57 -7.25 7.62
N SER A 78 7.19 -6.32 8.36
CA SER A 78 7.70 -6.57 9.71
C SER A 78 7.11 -5.58 10.70
N LEU A 79 6.92 -6.04 11.93
CA LEU A 79 6.54 -5.23 13.06
C LEU A 79 7.73 -5.20 14.03
N TRP A 80 8.27 -4.02 14.28
CA TRP A 80 9.59 -3.80 14.88
C TRP A 80 10.72 -4.53 14.14
N SER A 81 11.21 -5.64 14.69
CA SER A 81 12.24 -6.52 14.12
C SER A 81 11.68 -7.89 13.71
N ALA A 82 10.44 -8.21 14.08
CA ALA A 82 9.82 -9.49 13.77
C ALA A 82 9.14 -9.45 12.41
N ARG A 83 9.41 -10.45 11.56
CA ARG A 83 8.68 -10.63 10.29
C ARG A 83 7.25 -11.08 10.60
N ALA A 84 6.27 -10.26 10.27
CA ALA A 84 4.86 -10.58 10.48
C ALA A 84 4.30 -11.33 9.27
N VAL A 85 4.62 -10.87 8.05
CA VAL A 85 4.06 -11.40 6.81
C VAL A 85 5.13 -11.43 5.72
N SER A 86 5.08 -12.48 4.90
CA SER A 86 5.83 -12.60 3.66
C SER A 86 4.89 -13.17 2.61
N LEU A 87 4.61 -12.40 1.55
CA LEU A 87 3.75 -12.79 0.45
C LEU A 87 4.56 -12.79 -0.83
N HIS A 88 4.34 -13.82 -1.64
CA HIS A 88 4.81 -13.89 -3.01
C HIS A 88 3.58 -14.10 -3.89
N TYR A 89 3.32 -13.17 -4.80
CA TYR A 89 2.13 -13.22 -5.65
C TYR A 89 2.41 -12.66 -7.03
N ARG A 90 1.59 -13.06 -8.00
CA ARG A 90 1.58 -12.49 -9.35
C ARG A 90 0.57 -11.36 -9.46
N LEU A 91 0.85 -10.38 -10.30
CA LEU A 91 -0.05 -9.29 -10.63
C LEU A 91 -0.67 -9.56 -12.01
N GLU A 92 -1.99 -9.69 -12.04
CA GLU A 92 -2.73 -9.82 -13.29
C GLU A 92 -3.45 -8.52 -13.62
N ARG A 93 -3.54 -8.22 -14.92
CA ARG A 93 -4.39 -7.13 -15.39
C ARG A 93 -5.84 -7.58 -15.33
N LEU A 94 -6.64 -6.96 -14.47
CA LEU A 94 -8.09 -7.07 -14.54
C LEU A 94 -8.58 -6.44 -15.85
N ALA A 95 -9.46 -7.15 -16.57
CA ALA A 95 -10.23 -6.54 -17.64
C ALA A 95 -11.09 -5.43 -17.05
N PRO A 96 -11.24 -4.28 -17.73
CA PRO A 96 -12.10 -3.21 -17.24
C PRO A 96 -13.53 -3.75 -17.02
N PRO A 97 -14.22 -3.33 -15.95
CA PRO A 97 -15.58 -3.78 -15.70
C PRO A 97 -16.45 -3.46 -16.93
N ARG A 98 -17.22 -4.45 -17.40
CA ARG A 98 -18.20 -4.21 -18.47
C ARG A 98 -19.18 -3.15 -17.98
N ALA A 99 -19.40 -2.11 -18.78
CA ALA A 99 -20.42 -1.12 -18.49
C ALA A 99 -21.76 -1.81 -18.27
N THR A 100 -22.37 -1.58 -17.11
CA THR A 100 -23.74 -2.03 -16.85
C THR A 100 -24.64 -1.29 -17.86
N PRO A 101 -25.45 -1.98 -18.66
CA PRO A 101 -26.41 -1.32 -19.54
C PRO A 101 -27.29 -0.39 -18.69
N GLY A 102 -27.31 0.90 -19.05
CA GLY A 102 -28.05 1.90 -18.31
C GLY A 102 -29.53 1.54 -18.20
N VAL A 103 -30.06 1.52 -16.99
CA VAL A 103 -31.50 1.58 -16.77
C VAL A 103 -31.95 2.94 -17.28
N ALA A 104 -32.71 2.96 -18.37
CA ALA A 104 -33.33 4.17 -18.88
C ALA A 104 -34.25 4.75 -17.78
N PRO A 105 -34.21 6.07 -17.53
CA PRO A 105 -35.13 6.69 -16.58
C PRO A 105 -36.56 6.48 -17.06
N SER A 106 -37.41 5.86 -16.22
CA SER A 106 -38.85 5.78 -16.47
C SER A 106 -39.43 7.19 -16.38
N GLY A 107 -39.84 7.75 -17.52
CA GLY A 107 -40.56 9.01 -17.54
C GLY A 107 -41.87 8.94 -16.76
N ARG A 108 -42.15 9.98 -16.00
CA ARG A 108 -43.49 10.45 -15.65
C ARG A 108 -43.51 11.97 -15.73
#